data_AF-A0A954U4B8-F1
#
_entry.id   AF-A0A954U4B8-F1
#
_cell.length_a   1.000
_cell.length_b   1.000
_cell.length_c   1.000
_cell.angle_alpha   90.00
_cell.angle_beta   90.00
_cell.angle_gamma   90.00
#
_symmetry.space_group_name_H-M   'P 1'
#
loop_
_entity.id
_entity.type
_entity.pdbx_description
1 polymer ?
#
loop_
_entity_poly.entity_id
_entity_poly.type
_entity_poly.pdbx_seq_one_letter_code
_entity_poly.pdbx_strand_id
1 'polypeptide(L)'
;DEAHAVGVYGQRGGGLLEELHLQSQVLAKLGTLSKALGCVGGYVAGDEKLIDYLVNHCRSYLFSTAAPSLVVLAAQRALQLLVNMQDERQSLRCTARLLRQRLSDLGLGSSIGDSPIIPVMVGSESRALALSRQLWERGIYVPAIRPPTVPDGTCRLRVSLSNSHTPHHIDQLVSALAES
;
A
#
# COMPACT_ATOMS: atom_id res chain seq x y z
N ASP A 1 6.66 2.50 -10.67
CA ASP A 1 5.64 3.12 -9.81
C ASP A 1 5.87 2.60 -8.40
N GLU A 2 6.01 3.51 -7.43
CA GLU A 2 6.34 3.21 -6.04
C GLU A 2 5.19 3.60 -5.09
N ALA A 3 3.96 3.74 -5.59
CA ALA A 3 2.81 4.21 -4.82
C ALA A 3 2.53 3.39 -3.55
N HIS A 4 2.82 2.09 -3.56
CA HIS A 4 2.66 1.20 -2.40
C HIS A 4 3.95 0.95 -1.61
N ALA A 5 5.07 1.54 -2.05
CA ALA A 5 6.38 1.31 -1.48
C ALA A 5 6.92 2.53 -0.73
N VAL A 6 6.64 3.74 -1.23
CA VAL A 6 6.99 4.99 -0.54
C VAL A 6 6.39 4.98 0.86
N GLY A 7 7.24 5.27 1.84
CA GLY A 7 6.91 5.24 3.26
C GLY A 7 6.88 3.86 3.90
N VAL A 8 7.05 2.78 3.12
CA VAL A 8 7.10 1.40 3.62
C VAL A 8 8.53 0.85 3.55
N TYR A 9 9.22 1.10 2.44
CA TYR A 9 10.56 0.60 2.17
C TYR A 9 11.62 1.69 2.16
N GLY A 10 12.88 1.28 2.35
CA GLY A 10 14.03 2.16 2.34
C GLY A 10 14.29 2.83 3.68
N GLN A 11 15.54 3.17 3.94
CA GLN A 11 15.98 3.74 5.22
C GLN A 11 15.25 5.03 5.54
N ARG A 12 14.96 5.86 4.53
CA ARG A 12 14.28 7.16 4.67
C ARG A 12 12.84 7.13 4.17
N GLY A 13 12.27 5.95 3.92
CA GLY A 13 10.92 5.81 3.36
C GLY A 13 10.84 6.17 1.86
N GLY A 14 11.97 6.19 1.17
CA GLY A 14 12.08 6.47 -0.26
C GLY A 14 11.55 5.35 -1.15
N GLY A 15 11.03 4.24 -0.63
CA GLY A 15 10.47 3.17 -1.43
C GLY A 15 11.47 2.07 -1.78
N LEU A 16 11.05 1.13 -2.61
CA LEU A 16 11.81 -0.09 -2.88
C LEU A 16 13.08 0.20 -3.69
N LEU A 17 13.05 1.20 -4.58
CA LEU A 17 14.22 1.69 -5.29
C LEU A 17 15.29 2.23 -4.33
N GLU A 18 14.91 2.87 -3.22
CA GLU A 18 15.87 3.27 -2.18
C GLU A 18 16.43 2.05 -1.47
N GLU A 19 15.58 1.09 -1.08
CA GLU A 19 15.99 -0.12 -0.38
C GLU A 19 16.95 -0.99 -1.21
N LEU A 20 16.75 -1.03 -2.53
CA LEU A 20 17.58 -1.81 -3.46
C LEU A 20 18.75 -1.01 -4.06
N HIS A 21 18.90 0.28 -3.71
CA HIS A 21 19.91 1.18 -4.28
C HIS A 21 19.87 1.29 -5.83
N LEU A 22 18.66 1.32 -6.39
CA LEU A 22 18.42 1.34 -7.84
C LEU A 22 17.93 2.70 -8.36
N GLN A 23 17.99 3.77 -7.55
CA GLN A 23 17.44 5.07 -7.95
C GLN A 23 18.07 5.62 -9.23
N SER A 24 19.36 5.37 -9.47
CA SER A 24 20.09 5.80 -10.66
C SER A 24 19.88 4.91 -11.89
N GLN A 25 19.17 3.79 -11.75
CA GLN A 25 18.93 2.83 -12.83
C GLN A 25 17.55 3.00 -13.48
N VAL A 26 16.78 4.00 -13.06
CA VAL A 26 15.45 4.29 -13.59
C VAL A 26 15.40 5.71 -14.15
N LEU A 27 14.68 5.89 -15.25
CA LEU A 27 14.44 7.22 -15.83
C LEU A 27 13.62 8.11 -14.89
N ALA A 28 12.60 7.53 -14.26
CA ALA A 28 11.64 8.26 -13.46
C ALA A 28 11.07 7.38 -12.37
N LYS A 29 10.78 8.00 -11.22
CA LYS A 29 10.02 7.42 -10.13
C LYS A 29 8.66 8.11 -10.05
N LEU A 30 7.59 7.32 -10.20
CA LEU A 30 6.23 7.77 -9.96
C LEU A 30 5.79 7.37 -8.55
N GLY A 31 5.00 8.23 -7.90
CA GLY A 31 4.40 7.92 -6.61
C GLY A 31 3.10 8.69 -6.37
N THR A 32 2.46 8.38 -5.24
CA THR A 32 1.23 9.04 -4.82
C THR A 32 1.36 9.63 -3.44
N LEU A 33 0.62 10.71 -3.19
CA LEU A 33 0.47 11.34 -1.90
C LEU A 33 -0.68 10.72 -1.09
N SER A 34 -1.53 9.88 -1.69
CA SER A 34 -2.78 9.39 -1.07
C SER A 34 -2.70 8.08 -0.29
N LYS A 35 -1.50 7.54 -0.08
CA LYS A 35 -1.28 6.29 0.66
C LYS A 35 -0.53 6.58 1.95
N ALA A 36 0.73 6.16 2.06
CA ALA A 36 1.53 6.34 3.27
C ALA A 36 1.66 7.82 3.71
N LEU A 37 1.55 8.76 2.76
CA LEU A 37 1.63 10.20 3.03
C LEU A 37 0.31 10.85 3.45
N GLY A 38 -0.82 10.12 3.41
CA GLY A 38 -2.11 10.58 3.96
C GLY A 38 -2.70 11.85 3.34
N CYS A 39 -2.28 12.22 2.13
CA CYS A 39 -2.70 13.44 1.43
C CYS A 39 -3.44 13.10 0.12
N VAL A 40 -3.41 13.98 -0.89
CA VAL A 40 -3.96 13.68 -2.22
C VAL A 40 -3.03 14.26 -3.29
N GLY A 41 -2.92 13.55 -4.42
CA GLY A 41 -2.06 13.93 -5.54
C GLY A 41 -1.12 12.82 -5.97
N GLY A 42 -0.44 13.06 -7.08
CA GLY A 42 0.62 12.21 -7.64
C GLY A 42 1.85 13.05 -7.94
N TYR A 43 2.99 12.39 -8.08
CA TYR A 43 4.24 13.06 -8.44
C TYR A 43 5.08 12.17 -9.36
N VAL A 44 5.95 12.82 -10.11
CA VAL A 44 7.05 12.21 -10.86
C VAL A 44 8.34 12.83 -10.35
N ALA A 45 9.32 12.00 -10.03
CA ALA A 45 10.67 12.41 -9.66
C ALA A 45 11.68 11.82 -10.65
N GLY A 46 12.65 12.61 -11.07
CA GLY A 46 13.71 12.25 -12.00
C GLY A 46 14.60 13.46 -12.24
N ASP A 47 15.48 13.37 -13.23
CA ASP A 47 16.42 14.45 -13.55
C ASP A 47 15.71 15.71 -14.04
N GLU A 48 16.34 16.86 -13.85
CA GLU A 48 15.81 18.18 -14.20
C GLU A 48 15.30 18.24 -15.65
N LYS A 49 16.08 17.70 -16.61
CA LYS A 49 15.69 17.63 -18.02
C LYS A 49 14.36 16.90 -18.25
N LEU A 50 14.11 15.82 -17.50
CA LEU A 50 12.85 15.10 -17.58
C LEU A 50 11.71 15.93 -17.00
N ILE A 51 11.92 16.54 -15.84
CA ILE A 51 10.91 17.37 -15.18
C ILE A 51 10.55 18.58 -16.06
N ASP A 52 11.53 19.27 -16.62
CA ASP A 52 11.33 20.38 -17.56
C ASP A 52 10.54 19.94 -18.79
N TYR A 53 10.89 18.80 -19.38
CA TYR A 53 10.14 18.26 -20.51
C TYR A 53 8.68 18.00 -20.13
N LEU A 54 8.43 17.34 -18.99
CA LEU A 54 7.07 17.00 -18.53
C LEU A 54 6.25 18.25 -18.22
N VAL A 55 6.82 19.24 -17.53
CA VAL A 55 6.14 20.51 -17.21
C VAL A 55 5.70 21.24 -18.49
N ASN A 56 6.49 21.15 -19.57
CA ASN A 56 6.19 21.84 -20.83
C ASN A 56 5.33 21.04 -21.82
N HIS A 57 5.24 19.71 -21.70
CA HIS A 57 4.56 18.87 -22.70
C HIS A 57 3.41 18.01 -22.14
N CYS A 58 3.32 17.83 -20.82
CA CYS A 58 2.30 16.99 -20.22
C CYS A 58 0.96 17.72 -20.12
N ARG A 59 0.02 17.39 -21.02
CA ARG A 59 -1.32 18.01 -21.07
C ARG A 59 -2.08 17.89 -19.75
N SER A 60 -1.99 16.76 -19.06
CA SER A 60 -2.68 16.56 -17.78
C SER A 60 -2.10 17.39 -16.62
N TYR A 61 -0.87 17.87 -16.77
CA TYR A 61 -0.27 18.85 -15.85
C TYR A 61 -0.66 20.28 -16.24
N LEU A 62 -0.49 20.63 -17.53
CA LEU A 62 -0.70 21.99 -18.04
C LEU A 62 -2.16 22.45 -18.01
N PHE A 63 -3.11 21.55 -18.30
CA PHE A 63 -4.53 21.88 -18.43
C PHE A 63 -5.34 21.42 -17.20
N SER A 64 -4.70 21.41 -16.03
CA SER A 64 -5.36 21.08 -14.75
C SER A 64 -5.05 22.14 -13.70
N THR A 65 -5.98 22.37 -12.79
CA THR A 65 -5.79 23.29 -11.67
C THR A 65 -4.76 22.71 -10.71
N ALA A 66 -3.83 23.56 -10.26
CA ALA A 66 -2.83 23.18 -9.27
C ALA A 66 -3.48 22.65 -7.97
N ALA A 67 -2.77 21.77 -7.28
CA ALA A 67 -3.22 21.26 -5.98
C ALA A 67 -3.39 22.42 -4.98
N PRO A 68 -4.42 22.38 -4.11
CA PRO A 68 -4.61 23.41 -3.08
C PRO A 68 -3.38 23.53 -2.18
N SER A 69 -2.97 24.76 -1.84
CA SER A 69 -1.76 25.02 -1.04
C SER A 69 -1.73 24.26 0.27
N LEU A 70 -2.89 24.10 0.94
CA LEU A 70 -3.02 23.32 2.17
C LEU A 70 -2.62 21.85 1.98
N VAL A 71 -3.01 21.23 0.86
CA VAL A 71 -2.66 19.84 0.53
C VAL A 71 -1.15 19.73 0.30
N VAL A 72 -0.56 20.69 -0.41
CA VAL A 72 0.88 20.72 -0.67
C VAL A 72 1.68 20.84 0.64
N LEU A 73 1.27 21.72 1.55
CA LEU A 73 1.90 21.89 2.86
C LEU A 73 1.78 20.63 3.72
N ALA A 74 0.61 20.00 3.74
CA ALA A 74 0.40 18.73 4.45
C ALA A 74 1.31 17.62 3.89
N ALA A 75 1.40 17.49 2.56
CA ALA A 75 2.25 16.50 1.92
C ALA A 75 3.75 16.76 2.16
N GLN A 76 4.18 18.02 2.12
CA GLN A 76 5.55 18.40 2.48
C GLN A 76 5.87 18.02 3.93
N ARG A 77 4.94 18.29 4.86
CA ARG A 77 5.14 17.91 6.27
C ARG A 77 5.17 16.40 6.45
N ALA A 78 4.29 15.66 5.78
CA ALA A 78 4.28 14.20 5.80
C ALA A 78 5.61 13.62 5.29
N LEU A 79 6.15 14.15 4.19
CA LEU A 79 7.45 13.74 3.66
C LEU A 79 8.61 14.01 4.63
N GLN A 80 8.60 15.15 5.31
CA GLN A 80 9.63 15.49 6.32
C GLN A 80 9.59 14.52 7.51
N LEU A 81 8.40 14.16 7.99
CA LEU A 81 8.24 13.19 9.07
C LEU A 81 8.69 11.80 8.62
N LEU A 82 8.28 11.40 7.42
CA LEU A 82 8.54 10.08 6.85
C LEU A 82 10.01 9.67 6.94
N VAL A 83 10.94 10.60 6.68
CA VAL A 83 12.39 10.34 6.70
C VAL A 83 12.83 9.69 8.02
N ASN A 84 12.24 10.11 9.14
CA ASN A 84 12.64 9.67 10.48
C ASN A 84 11.81 8.50 11.03
N MET A 85 10.82 8.00 10.28
CA MET A 85 9.89 6.96 10.75
C MET A 85 10.40 5.52 10.48
N GLN A 86 11.69 5.27 10.75
CA GLN A 86 12.31 3.98 10.46
C GLN A 86 11.72 2.86 11.33
N ASP A 87 11.48 3.12 12.62
CA ASP A 87 10.95 2.13 13.55
C ASP A 87 9.51 1.75 13.18
N GLU A 88 8.70 2.73 12.77
CA GLU A 88 7.35 2.51 12.27
C GLU A 88 7.33 1.68 10.98
N ARG A 89 8.30 1.89 10.07
CA ARG A 89 8.44 1.04 8.88
C ARG A 89 8.78 -0.40 9.24
N GLN A 90 9.73 -0.60 10.15
CA GLN A 90 10.14 -1.92 10.61
C GLN A 90 9.00 -2.63 11.34
N SER A 91 8.30 -1.94 12.22
CA SER A 91 7.14 -2.45 12.95
C SER A 91 6.03 -2.90 12.00
N LEU A 92 5.65 -2.06 11.02
CA LEU A 92 4.67 -2.43 10.00
C LEU A 92 5.04 -3.71 9.25
N ARG A 93 6.31 -3.84 8.84
CA ARG A 93 6.83 -5.02 8.13
C ARG A 93 6.89 -6.26 9.02
N CYS A 94 7.20 -6.11 10.31
CA CYS A 94 7.10 -7.18 11.30
C CYS A 94 5.67 -7.68 11.44
N THR A 95 4.70 -6.78 11.58
CA THR A 95 3.28 -7.13 11.67
C THR A 95 2.78 -7.79 10.37
N ALA A 96 3.24 -7.33 9.21
CA ALA A 96 2.92 -7.96 7.93
C ALA A 96 3.46 -9.40 7.84
N ARG A 97 4.71 -9.63 8.27
CA ARG A 97 5.29 -10.99 8.35
C ARG A 97 4.52 -11.88 9.32
N LEU A 98 4.12 -11.35 10.48
CA LEU A 98 3.32 -12.09 11.47
C LEU A 98 1.99 -12.54 10.87
N LEU A 99 1.23 -11.64 10.25
CA LEU A 99 -0.05 -11.98 9.63
C LEU A 99 0.14 -13.00 8.49
N ARG A 100 1.15 -12.83 7.64
CA ARG A 100 1.47 -13.81 6.58
C ARG A 100 1.76 -15.20 7.12
N GLN A 101 2.53 -15.29 8.21
CA GLN A 101 2.79 -16.57 8.86
C GLN A 101 1.48 -17.20 9.35
N ARG A 102 0.64 -16.45 10.07
CA ARG A 102 -0.64 -16.96 10.58
C ARG A 102 -1.60 -17.42 9.47
N LEU A 103 -1.68 -16.67 8.37
CA LEU A 103 -2.48 -17.06 7.21
C LEU A 103 -1.91 -18.30 6.51
N SER A 104 -0.59 -18.43 6.45
CA SER A 104 0.07 -19.61 5.91
C SER A 104 -0.20 -20.85 6.77
N ASP A 105 -0.20 -20.71 8.10
CA ASP A 105 -0.51 -21.80 9.04
C ASP A 105 -1.97 -22.31 8.85
N LEU A 106 -2.88 -21.44 8.40
CA LEU A 106 -4.27 -21.79 8.03
C LEU A 106 -4.42 -22.28 6.58
N GLY A 107 -3.34 -22.33 5.79
CA GLY A 107 -3.40 -22.69 4.37
C GLY A 107 -4.07 -21.62 3.48
N LEU A 108 -4.21 -20.39 3.97
CA LEU A 108 -4.91 -19.28 3.30
C LEU A 108 -3.97 -18.30 2.56
N GLY A 109 -2.66 -18.56 2.56
CA GLY A 109 -1.69 -17.68 1.91
C GLY A 109 -0.25 -18.19 1.99
N SER A 110 0.68 -17.31 1.63
CA SER A 110 2.12 -17.56 1.71
C SER A 110 2.73 -16.78 2.87
N SER A 111 3.65 -17.42 3.60
CA SER A 111 4.49 -16.79 4.62
C SER A 111 5.56 -15.85 4.04
N ILE A 112 5.77 -15.85 2.72
CA ILE A 112 6.84 -15.10 2.06
C ILE A 112 6.48 -13.60 1.93
N GLY A 113 7.49 -12.77 2.15
CA GLY A 113 7.44 -11.33 1.95
C GLY A 113 6.99 -10.55 3.19
N ASP A 114 6.99 -9.23 3.07
CA ASP A 114 6.73 -8.31 4.18
C ASP A 114 5.90 -7.09 3.78
N SER A 115 5.36 -7.09 2.55
CA SER A 115 4.48 -6.02 2.10
C SER A 115 3.24 -5.97 3.01
N PRO A 116 2.84 -4.77 3.49
CA PRO A 116 1.68 -4.58 4.35
C PRO A 116 0.35 -4.80 3.63
N ILE A 117 0.38 -5.11 2.32
CA ILE A 117 -0.79 -5.50 1.54
C ILE A 117 -0.74 -7.00 1.36
N ILE A 118 -1.68 -7.69 1.99
CA ILE A 118 -1.70 -9.15 2.09
C ILE A 118 -2.99 -9.66 1.44
N PRO A 119 -2.89 -10.36 0.29
CA PRO A 119 -4.03 -10.98 -0.34
C PRO A 119 -4.38 -12.31 0.36
N VAL A 120 -5.66 -12.51 0.66
CA VAL A 120 -6.22 -13.83 1.02
C VAL A 120 -6.99 -14.33 -0.19
N MET A 121 -6.50 -15.39 -0.83
CA MET A 121 -7.06 -15.89 -2.09
C MET A 121 -8.37 -16.64 -1.82
N VAL A 122 -9.43 -16.27 -2.54
CA VAL A 122 -10.78 -16.86 -2.38
C VAL A 122 -11.27 -17.55 -3.66
N GLY A 123 -10.88 -17.00 -4.82
CA GLY A 123 -11.20 -17.55 -6.14
C GLY A 123 -12.50 -16.97 -6.70
N SER A 124 -13.65 -17.35 -6.13
CA SER A 124 -14.95 -16.91 -6.65
C SER A 124 -15.42 -15.56 -6.09
N GLU A 125 -16.12 -14.79 -6.92
CA GLU A 125 -16.64 -13.48 -6.54
C GLU A 125 -17.68 -13.60 -5.41
N SER A 126 -18.65 -14.51 -5.55
CA SER A 126 -19.71 -14.70 -4.56
C SER A 126 -19.16 -15.07 -3.18
N ARG A 127 -18.15 -15.95 -3.11
CA ARG A 127 -17.49 -16.32 -1.85
C ARG A 127 -16.71 -15.14 -1.28
N ALA A 128 -15.98 -14.38 -2.10
CA ALA A 128 -15.21 -13.24 -1.63
C ALA A 128 -16.12 -12.16 -1.02
N LEU A 129 -17.27 -11.89 -1.66
CA LEU A 129 -18.26 -10.94 -1.13
C LEU A 129 -18.93 -11.45 0.15
N ALA A 130 -19.29 -12.73 0.19
CA ALA A 130 -19.89 -13.34 1.38
C ALA A 130 -18.94 -13.28 2.59
N LEU A 131 -17.68 -13.67 2.39
CA LEU A 131 -16.65 -13.63 3.44
C LEU A 131 -16.35 -12.20 3.89
N SER A 132 -16.24 -11.25 2.96
CA SER A 132 -16.07 -9.82 3.29
C SER A 132 -17.23 -9.28 4.13
N ARG A 133 -18.47 -9.70 3.85
CA ARG A 133 -19.66 -9.35 4.64
C ARG A 133 -19.65 -9.99 6.02
N GLN A 134 -19.30 -11.26 6.14
CA GLN A 134 -19.19 -11.96 7.43
C GLN A 134 -18.14 -11.30 8.34
N LEU A 135 -16.98 -10.92 7.78
CA LEU A 135 -15.96 -10.18 8.52
C LEU A 135 -16.50 -8.81 8.97
N TRP A 136 -17.23 -8.10 8.11
CA TRP A 136 -17.84 -6.82 8.44
C TRP A 136 -18.84 -6.94 9.60
N GLU A 137 -19.68 -7.97 9.61
CA GLU A 137 -20.63 -8.26 10.71
C GLU A 137 -19.92 -8.53 12.05
N ARG A 138 -18.65 -8.97 11.99
CA ARG A 138 -17.77 -9.17 13.15
C ARG A 138 -16.93 -7.92 13.48
N GLY A 139 -17.19 -6.79 12.84
CA GLY A 139 -16.48 -5.53 13.05
C GLY A 139 -15.14 -5.41 12.32
N ILE A 140 -14.85 -6.29 11.36
CA ILE A 140 -13.58 -6.34 10.63
C ILE A 140 -13.81 -5.94 9.18
N TYR A 141 -13.32 -4.76 8.78
CA TYR A 141 -13.41 -4.32 7.39
C TYR A 141 -12.25 -4.85 6.54
N VAL A 142 -12.53 -5.83 5.68
CA VAL A 142 -11.60 -6.27 4.62
C VAL A 142 -12.32 -6.32 3.28
N PRO A 143 -11.96 -5.47 2.30
CA PRO A 143 -12.65 -5.42 1.03
C PRO A 143 -12.33 -6.65 0.15
N ALA A 144 -13.37 -7.18 -0.49
CA ALA A 144 -13.23 -8.13 -1.59
C ALA A 144 -12.79 -7.41 -2.88
N ILE A 145 -11.73 -7.91 -3.50
CA ILE A 145 -11.24 -7.47 -4.80
C ILE A 145 -11.64 -8.52 -5.85
N ARG A 146 -12.26 -8.04 -6.92
CA ARG A 146 -12.92 -8.82 -7.97
C ARG A 146 -12.66 -8.21 -9.35
N PRO A 147 -12.99 -8.90 -10.45
CA PRO A 147 -12.97 -8.31 -11.79
C PRO A 147 -13.71 -6.97 -11.84
N PRO A 148 -13.23 -5.99 -12.63
CA PRO A 148 -12.07 -6.06 -13.55
C PRO A 148 -10.70 -5.80 -12.88
N THR A 149 -10.65 -5.57 -11.56
CA THR A 149 -9.39 -5.24 -10.85
C THR A 149 -8.43 -6.43 -10.76
N VAL A 150 -8.97 -7.66 -10.76
CA VAL A 150 -8.20 -8.92 -10.80
C VAL A 150 -8.80 -9.84 -11.86
N PRO A 151 -8.03 -10.77 -12.46
CA PRO A 151 -8.55 -11.77 -13.38
C PRO A 151 -9.68 -12.62 -12.78
N ASP A 152 -10.57 -13.12 -13.64
CA ASP A 152 -11.61 -14.06 -13.28
C ASP A 152 -11.05 -15.28 -12.54
N GLY A 153 -11.79 -15.79 -11.56
CA GLY A 153 -11.35 -16.93 -10.74
C GLY A 153 -10.21 -16.61 -9.76
N THR A 154 -9.76 -15.36 -9.66
CA THR A 154 -8.69 -14.93 -8.73
C THR A 154 -9.15 -13.88 -7.72
N CYS A 155 -10.45 -13.87 -7.38
CA CYS A 155 -10.99 -12.99 -6.36
C CYS A 155 -10.29 -13.22 -5.01
N ARG A 156 -10.11 -12.14 -4.25
CA ARG A 156 -9.33 -12.16 -3.02
C ARG A 156 -9.83 -11.11 -2.04
N LEU A 157 -9.62 -11.34 -0.76
CA LEU A 157 -9.70 -10.26 0.23
C LEU A 157 -8.36 -9.52 0.26
N ARG A 158 -8.38 -8.19 0.31
CA ARG A 158 -7.16 -7.37 0.40
C ARG A 158 -7.01 -6.78 1.79
N VAL A 159 -6.25 -7.47 2.64
CA VAL A 159 -5.86 -6.94 3.94
C VAL A 159 -4.80 -5.87 3.72
N SER A 160 -4.98 -4.69 4.30
CA SER A 160 -4.05 -3.56 4.19
C SER A 160 -3.72 -3.09 5.60
N LEU A 161 -2.49 -3.38 6.06
CA LEU A 161 -2.05 -3.06 7.40
C LEU A 161 -1.55 -1.62 7.51
N SER A 162 -1.59 -1.12 8.75
CA SER A 162 -1.03 0.16 9.18
C SER A 162 -0.39 -0.02 10.56
N ASN A 163 0.40 0.97 11.00
CA ASN A 163 1.00 0.95 12.34
C ASN A 163 0.00 1.03 13.49
N SER A 164 -1.28 1.28 13.22
CA SER A 164 -2.34 1.22 14.22
C SER A 164 -2.83 -0.21 14.49
N HIS A 165 -2.42 -1.20 13.69
CA HIS A 165 -2.80 -2.58 13.90
C HIS A 165 -1.91 -3.25 14.95
N THR A 166 -2.52 -3.74 16.01
CA THR A 166 -1.85 -4.45 17.10
C THR A 166 -1.87 -5.96 16.84
N PRO A 167 -1.04 -6.76 17.54
CA PRO A 167 -1.13 -8.23 17.47
C PRO A 167 -2.53 -8.77 17.76
N HIS A 168 -3.28 -8.13 18.66
CA HIS A 168 -4.67 -8.49 18.93
C HIS A 168 -5.57 -8.38 17.70
N HIS A 169 -5.44 -7.31 16.91
CA HIS A 169 -6.21 -7.16 15.66
C HIS A 169 -5.85 -8.25 14.64
N ILE A 170 -4.59 -8.70 14.63
CA ILE A 170 -4.13 -9.82 13.78
C ILE A 170 -4.81 -11.12 14.21
N ASP A 171 -4.80 -11.43 15.50
CA ASP A 171 -5.42 -12.64 16.04
C ASP A 171 -6.94 -12.66 15.83
N GLN A 172 -7.61 -11.51 15.96
CA GLN A 172 -9.03 -11.35 15.66
C GLN A 172 -9.34 -11.68 14.20
N LEU A 173 -8.56 -11.14 13.25
CA LEU A 173 -8.73 -11.41 11.82
C LEU A 173 -8.48 -12.90 11.51
N VAL A 174 -7.40 -13.46 12.03
CA VAL A 174 -7.02 -14.86 11.77
C VAL A 174 -8.08 -15.83 12.31
N SER A 175 -8.57 -15.59 13.53
CA SER A 175 -9.64 -16.39 14.13
C SER A 175 -10.92 -16.30 13.31
N ALA A 176 -11.29 -15.09 12.87
CA ALA A 176 -12.49 -14.91 12.07
C ALA A 176 -12.41 -15.63 10.71
N LEU A 177 -11.23 -15.63 10.07
CA LEU A 177 -11.00 -16.35 8.83
C LEU A 177 -10.99 -17.87 9.00
N ALA A 178 -10.53 -18.40 10.13
CA ALA A 178 -10.51 -19.83 10.41
C ALA A 178 -11.91 -20.43 10.60
N GLU A 179 -12.87 -19.63 11.06
CA GLU A 179 -14.26 -20.04 11.30
C GLU A 179 -15.18 -19.91 10.07
N SER A 180 -14.69 -19.32 8.98
CA SER A 180 -15.51 -18.95 7.81
C SER A 180 -15.38 -19.91 6.63
#